data_AF-A0A820QPL3-F1
#
_entry.id   AF-A0A820QPL3-F1
#
_cell.length_a   1.000
_cell.length_b   1.000
_cell.length_c   1.000
_cell.angle_alpha   90.00
_cell.angle_beta   90.00
_cell.angle_gamma   90.00
#
_symmetry.space_group_name_H-M   'P 1'
#
loop_
_entity.id
_entity.type
_entity.pdbx_description
1 polymer ?
#
loop_
_entity_poly.entity_id
_entity_poly.type
_entity_poly.pdbx_seq_one_letter_code
_entity_poly.pdbx_strand_id
1 'polypeptide(L)'
;MFCDYQLSRYDLSLIPLDEHTFRRLLALVQTQQRPQCPRCHFYIDLDIIADFNQHVNMCDLENAVSCDYCRCPQSMSQLDEHVRQWRNDPMYRQEKLVDFILPRTKYPFSSQQIDFFIEMEKKNHRRIDALSIVEALAEFESVFPYELPSRECDTCIELCLYDDIYVFGCPDSHKLCYKCYEILCRTKMKNNEILTCGICSYQLPYIELKQLRVSPAERDQFVQYQVQKTFERYTGSDRGVIKCPNQNCKWAFEPENPMERFRVECQLCTNEFCSLCNQQYHYRTRCQQLLEITRQWFFWCNTERGRYLQTKAKANAAYAARLKEYERQQKAHGAQNAALRRRYQALVADEKYKEKNCRLCPHCGRVVQHMGGCSSMVCGRDYHGGNDQSGCGQSFSWDQAKPYVAAPDRKPEEVMRDLLNPENKLVVHENINCDGCHETVRGIRFDCIHCPSLIYCEKCEQKSTLLHLNQNHQKGKPQHVFQIIITPETK
;
A
#
# COMPACT_ATOMS: atom_id res chain seq x y z
N MET A 1 -1.20 18.38 -2.92
CA MET A 1 -2.50 19.07 -2.88
C MET A 1 -3.55 18.09 -3.35
N PHE A 2 -4.37 17.56 -2.43
CA PHE A 2 -5.44 16.61 -2.81
C PHE A 2 -6.61 17.39 -3.42
N CYS A 3 -7.26 16.83 -4.46
CA CYS A 3 -8.48 17.43 -5.01
C CYS A 3 -9.69 17.08 -4.15
N ASP A 4 -10.70 17.95 -4.18
CA ASP A 4 -11.86 17.91 -3.28
C ASP A 4 -12.65 16.59 -3.31
N TYR A 5 -12.58 15.85 -4.43
CA TYR A 5 -13.20 14.53 -4.58
C TYR A 5 -12.48 13.41 -3.83
N GLN A 6 -11.17 13.53 -3.60
CA GLN A 6 -10.42 12.52 -2.85
C GLN A 6 -10.55 12.70 -1.35
N LEU A 7 -10.72 13.93 -0.88
CA LEU A 7 -10.87 14.23 0.55
C LEU A 7 -12.26 13.86 1.10
N SER A 8 -13.30 13.84 0.27
CA SER A 8 -14.66 13.41 0.66
C SER A 8 -14.80 11.91 0.95
N ARG A 9 -13.74 11.13 0.74
CA ARG A 9 -13.72 9.66 0.92
C ARG A 9 -13.05 9.21 2.23
N TYR A 10 -12.54 10.14 3.04
CA TYR A 10 -11.86 9.86 4.29
C TYR A 10 -12.66 10.41 5.48
N ASP A 11 -12.66 9.70 6.60
CA ASP A 11 -13.16 10.22 7.87
C ASP A 11 -12.14 11.25 8.40
N LEU A 12 -12.38 12.52 8.07
CA LEU A 12 -11.49 13.63 8.38
C LEU A 12 -11.35 13.86 9.89
N SER A 13 -12.22 13.27 10.72
CA SER A 13 -12.15 13.35 12.20
C SER A 13 -10.95 12.59 12.78
N LEU A 14 -10.35 11.68 12.01
CA LEU A 14 -9.21 10.85 12.43
C LEU A 14 -7.86 11.41 11.98
N ILE A 15 -7.84 12.55 11.29
CA ILE A 15 -6.62 13.15 10.72
C ILE A 15 -6.33 14.46 11.47
N PRO A 16 -5.17 14.59 12.13
CA PRO A 16 -4.78 15.85 12.76
C PRO A 16 -4.42 16.86 11.66
N LEU A 17 -5.39 17.66 11.24
CA LEU A 17 -5.23 18.68 10.22
C LEU A 17 -4.89 20.03 10.85
N ASP A 18 -4.07 20.83 10.18
CA ASP A 18 -3.80 22.20 10.59
C ASP A 18 -5.02 23.11 10.34
N GLU A 19 -5.13 24.16 11.14
CA GLU A 19 -6.24 25.13 11.19
C GLU A 19 -6.64 25.69 9.81
N HIS A 20 -5.66 25.91 8.93
CA HIS A 20 -5.89 26.48 7.60
C HIS A 20 -6.49 25.44 6.64
N THR A 21 -6.00 24.20 6.69
CA THR A 21 -6.54 23.08 5.92
C THR A 21 -7.94 22.68 6.38
N PHE A 22 -8.20 22.74 7.69
CA PHE A 22 -9.51 22.45 8.28
C PHE A 22 -10.58 23.45 7.83
N ARG A 23 -10.31 24.77 7.87
CA ARG A 23 -11.29 25.80 7.44
C ARG A 23 -11.68 25.70 5.96
N ARG A 24 -10.76 25.27 5.09
CA ARG A 24 -11.07 25.01 3.67
C ARG A 24 -11.97 23.78 3.49
N LEU A 25 -11.82 22.76 4.33
CA LEU A 25 -12.62 21.53 4.27
C LEU A 25 -13.97 21.66 4.97
N LEU A 26 -14.10 22.50 5.99
CA LEU A 26 -15.35 22.75 6.70
C LEU A 26 -16.47 23.24 5.78
N ALA A 27 -16.15 24.07 4.78
CA ALA A 27 -17.09 24.54 3.76
C ALA A 27 -17.57 23.43 2.79
N LEU A 28 -16.80 22.34 2.66
CA LEU A 28 -17.16 21.16 1.83
C LEU A 28 -17.95 20.12 2.64
N VAL A 29 -17.60 19.93 3.93
CA VAL A 29 -18.22 18.93 4.83
C VAL A 29 -19.61 19.33 5.32
N GLN A 30 -19.97 20.62 5.30
CA GLN A 30 -21.33 21.08 5.63
C GLN A 30 -22.44 20.48 4.74
N THR A 31 -22.08 19.80 3.64
CA THR A 31 -23.04 19.09 2.79
C THR A 31 -23.07 17.57 2.97
N GLN A 32 -22.12 16.95 3.67
CA GLN A 32 -22.11 15.50 3.89
C GLN A 32 -21.52 15.06 5.25
N GLN A 33 -22.40 14.39 6.01
CA GLN A 33 -22.18 13.54 7.19
C GLN A 33 -21.63 14.22 8.46
N ARG A 34 -22.53 14.32 9.44
CA ARG A 34 -22.27 14.62 10.85
C ARG A 34 -21.18 13.68 11.40
N PRO A 35 -20.24 14.12 12.24
CA PRO A 35 -19.25 13.24 12.87
C PRO A 35 -19.86 12.34 13.95
N GLN A 36 -19.40 11.10 14.04
CA GLN A 36 -19.91 10.11 14.98
C GLN A 36 -19.08 10.10 16.28
N CYS A 37 -19.73 10.21 17.45
CA CYS A 37 -19.09 10.09 18.75
C CYS A 37 -18.45 8.70 18.93
N PRO A 38 -17.17 8.57 19.30
CA PRO A 38 -16.51 7.27 19.45
C PRO A 38 -16.98 6.50 20.69
N ARG A 39 -17.69 7.16 21.62
CA ARG A 39 -18.27 6.52 22.80
C ARG A 39 -19.68 6.00 22.49
N CYS A 40 -20.64 6.87 22.16
CA CYS A 40 -22.05 6.47 21.97
C CYS A 40 -22.44 6.14 20.52
N HIS A 41 -21.54 6.31 19.55
CA HIS A 41 -21.78 6.08 18.13
C HIS A 41 -22.93 6.91 17.53
N PHE A 42 -23.32 8.03 18.14
CA PHE A 42 -24.27 9.00 17.58
C PHE A 42 -23.58 10.10 16.77
N TYR A 43 -24.28 10.58 15.76
CA TYR A 43 -23.85 11.68 14.91
C TYR A 43 -24.13 13.03 15.58
N ILE A 44 -23.09 13.83 15.84
CA ILE A 44 -23.16 15.10 16.57
C ILE A 44 -23.35 16.26 15.57
N ASP A 45 -24.34 17.13 15.79
CA ASP A 45 -24.48 18.38 15.04
C ASP A 45 -23.38 19.37 15.49
N LEU A 46 -22.55 19.82 14.54
CA LEU A 46 -21.43 20.71 14.82
C LEU A 46 -21.76 22.15 14.41
N ASP A 47 -21.90 23.05 15.38
CA ASP A 47 -21.76 24.48 15.14
C ASP A 47 -20.30 24.93 15.40
N ILE A 48 -19.63 24.39 16.44
CA ILE A 48 -18.20 24.58 16.74
C ILE A 48 -17.53 23.33 17.36
N ILE A 49 -16.21 23.16 17.20
CA ILE A 49 -15.41 22.04 17.74
C ILE A 49 -15.53 21.85 19.27
N ALA A 50 -15.81 22.92 20.01
CA ALA A 50 -15.98 22.88 21.46
C ALA A 50 -17.14 21.95 21.87
N ASP A 51 -18.21 21.89 21.08
CA ASP A 51 -19.42 21.10 21.38
C ASP A 51 -19.17 19.59 21.24
N PHE A 52 -18.36 19.18 20.26
CA PHE A 52 -17.92 17.79 20.09
C PHE A 52 -17.10 17.32 21.30
N ASN A 53 -16.11 18.10 21.70
CA ASN A 53 -15.27 17.75 22.84
C ASN A 53 -16.07 17.75 24.15
N GLN A 54 -17.00 18.69 24.32
CA GLN A 54 -17.91 18.70 25.45
C GLN A 54 -18.80 17.45 25.48
N HIS A 55 -19.37 17.03 24.34
CA HIS A 55 -20.15 15.81 24.25
C HIS A 55 -19.33 14.55 24.56
N VAL A 56 -18.15 14.39 23.94
CA VAL A 56 -17.27 13.23 24.16
C VAL A 56 -16.83 13.14 25.64
N ASN A 57 -16.56 14.30 26.27
CA ASN A 57 -16.17 14.37 27.68
C ASN A 57 -17.32 14.12 28.66
N MET A 58 -18.57 14.39 28.29
CA MET A 58 -19.78 14.12 29.11
C MET A 58 -20.46 12.78 28.78
N CYS A 59 -19.93 12.00 27.83
CA CYS A 59 -20.50 10.74 27.41
C CYS A 59 -20.14 9.62 28.42
N ASP A 60 -21.00 9.44 29.43
CA ASP A 60 -20.93 8.41 30.47
C ASP A 60 -21.72 7.15 30.07
N LEU A 61 -21.04 6.18 29.46
CA LEU A 61 -21.62 4.90 29.02
C LEU A 61 -21.52 3.77 30.05
N GLU A 62 -21.06 4.01 31.29
CA GLU A 62 -20.99 2.93 32.28
C GLU A 62 -22.37 2.34 32.66
N ASN A 63 -23.48 3.02 32.33
CA ASN A 63 -24.85 2.58 32.64
C ASN A 63 -25.79 2.51 31.41
N ALA A 64 -25.24 2.37 30.20
CA ALA A 64 -26.07 2.34 29.00
C ALA A 64 -26.72 0.97 28.76
N VAL A 65 -28.03 0.98 28.51
CA VAL A 65 -28.81 -0.22 28.14
C VAL A 65 -29.13 -0.15 26.66
N SER A 66 -28.92 -1.28 25.98
CA SER A 66 -29.25 -1.41 24.56
C SER A 66 -30.78 -1.44 24.41
N CYS A 67 -31.31 -0.55 23.57
CA CYS A 67 -32.73 -0.55 23.27
C CYS A 67 -33.12 -1.82 22.50
N ASP A 68 -34.13 -2.57 22.98
CA ASP A 68 -34.57 -3.83 22.37
C ASP A 68 -35.04 -3.69 20.90
N TYR A 69 -35.33 -2.46 20.46
CA TYR A 69 -35.89 -2.14 19.14
C TYR A 69 -34.81 -1.81 18.10
N CYS A 70 -33.92 -0.85 18.39
CA CYS A 70 -32.83 -0.40 17.48
C CYS A 70 -31.46 -1.01 17.81
N ARG A 71 -31.31 -1.66 18.99
CA ARG A 71 -30.04 -2.06 19.63
C ARG A 71 -29.04 -0.94 19.92
N CYS A 72 -29.45 0.30 19.74
CA CYS A 72 -28.64 1.47 20.04
C CYS A 72 -28.53 1.70 21.57
N PRO A 73 -27.33 2.01 22.10
CA PRO A 73 -27.11 2.18 23.53
C PRO A 73 -27.75 3.50 23.99
N GLN A 74 -28.65 3.43 24.97
CA GLN A 74 -29.32 4.59 25.56
C GLN A 74 -28.99 4.65 27.05
N SER A 75 -28.90 5.87 27.59
CA SER A 75 -28.91 6.04 29.04
C SER A 75 -30.27 5.61 29.59
N MET A 76 -30.30 5.05 30.81
CA MET A 76 -31.54 4.54 31.40
C MET A 76 -32.65 5.61 31.49
N SER A 77 -32.29 6.89 31.65
CA SER A 77 -33.22 8.02 31.67
C SER A 77 -33.79 8.40 30.31
N GLN A 78 -33.12 8.06 29.20
CA GLN A 78 -33.53 8.35 27.82
C GLN A 78 -34.19 7.16 27.13
N LEU A 79 -33.99 5.94 27.66
CA LEU A 79 -34.49 4.70 27.06
C LEU A 79 -36.00 4.71 26.87
N ASP A 80 -36.77 5.21 27.84
CA ASP A 80 -38.24 5.25 27.75
C ASP A 80 -38.76 6.19 26.65
N GLU A 81 -38.18 7.38 26.51
CA GLU A 81 -38.53 8.35 25.46
C GLU A 81 -38.13 7.79 24.08
N HIS A 82 -36.94 7.21 24.00
CA HIS A 82 -36.39 6.60 22.79
C HIS A 82 -37.21 5.39 22.32
N VAL A 83 -37.61 4.50 23.23
CA VAL A 83 -38.50 3.37 22.95
C VAL A 83 -39.88 3.87 22.52
N ARG A 84 -40.40 4.96 23.10
CA ARG A 84 -41.67 5.58 22.67
C ARG A 84 -41.58 6.14 21.25
N GLN A 85 -40.45 6.75 20.87
CA GLN A 85 -40.23 7.25 19.52
C GLN A 85 -40.17 6.11 18.49
N TRP A 86 -39.45 5.03 18.79
CA TRP A 86 -39.39 3.84 17.92
C TRP A 86 -40.70 3.06 17.83
N ARG A 87 -41.48 2.97 18.93
CA ARG A 87 -42.85 2.44 18.87
C ARG A 87 -43.76 3.24 17.94
N ASN A 88 -43.41 4.48 17.63
CA ASN A 88 -44.16 5.36 16.76
C ASN A 88 -43.61 5.45 15.33
N ASP A 89 -42.50 4.76 15.04
CA ASP A 89 -41.90 4.72 13.71
C ASP A 89 -42.79 3.92 12.72
N PRO A 90 -43.15 4.50 11.56
CA PRO A 90 -44.02 3.86 10.58
C PRO A 90 -43.49 2.54 10.01
N MET A 91 -42.18 2.43 9.77
CA MET A 91 -41.56 1.21 9.23
C MET A 91 -41.57 0.09 10.28
N TYR A 92 -41.19 0.40 11.52
CA TYR A 92 -41.18 -0.59 12.59
C TYR A 92 -42.59 -1.09 12.95
N ARG A 93 -43.59 -0.19 12.94
CA ARG A 93 -45.00 -0.57 13.12
C ARG A 93 -45.50 -1.49 12.02
N GLN A 94 -45.07 -1.26 10.79
CA GLN A 94 -45.46 -2.09 9.65
C GLN A 94 -44.80 -3.48 9.72
N GLU A 95 -43.51 -3.56 10.05
CA GLU A 95 -42.81 -4.84 10.27
C GLU A 95 -43.47 -5.66 11.39
N LYS A 96 -43.80 -5.03 12.53
CA LYS A 96 -44.51 -5.69 13.63
C LYS A 96 -45.94 -6.10 13.29
N LEU A 97 -46.61 -5.34 12.44
CA LEU A 97 -47.93 -5.68 11.92
C LEU A 97 -47.85 -6.91 11.02
N VAL A 98 -46.88 -6.96 10.11
CA VAL A 98 -46.61 -8.12 9.25
C VAL A 98 -46.24 -9.35 10.07
N ASP A 99 -45.32 -9.23 11.03
CA ASP A 99 -44.95 -10.29 12.00
C ASP A 99 -46.16 -10.81 12.79
N PHE A 100 -47.12 -9.93 13.09
CA PHE A 100 -48.34 -10.30 13.81
C PHE A 100 -49.33 -11.06 12.91
N ILE A 101 -49.46 -10.64 11.65
CA ILE A 101 -50.39 -11.20 10.66
C ILE A 101 -49.92 -12.56 10.16
N LEU A 102 -48.64 -12.70 9.79
CA LEU A 102 -48.04 -13.93 9.22
C LEU A 102 -48.41 -15.24 9.95
N PRO A 103 -48.28 -15.35 11.28
CA PRO A 103 -48.63 -16.57 12.00
C PRO A 103 -50.14 -16.76 12.21
N ARG A 104 -50.97 -15.75 11.89
CA ARG A 104 -52.43 -15.74 12.12
C ARG A 104 -53.23 -15.89 10.83
N THR A 105 -52.60 -15.79 9.67
CA THR A 105 -53.23 -16.11 8.39
C THR A 105 -53.27 -17.63 8.18
N LYS A 106 -54.42 -18.14 7.72
CA LYS A 106 -54.61 -19.56 7.40
C LYS A 106 -53.74 -20.04 6.23
N TYR A 107 -53.26 -19.10 5.41
CA TYR A 107 -52.51 -19.37 4.17
C TYR A 107 -51.11 -18.73 4.21
N PRO A 108 -50.11 -19.32 3.53
CA PRO A 108 -48.71 -18.92 3.63
C PRO A 108 -48.41 -17.71 2.71
N PHE A 109 -48.88 -16.53 3.12
CA PHE A 109 -48.50 -15.28 2.45
C PHE A 109 -47.09 -14.86 2.84
N SER A 110 -46.32 -14.29 1.91
CA SER A 110 -45.02 -13.68 2.22
C SER A 110 -45.18 -12.31 2.89
N SER A 111 -44.16 -11.86 3.61
CA SER A 111 -44.13 -10.49 4.18
C SER A 111 -44.45 -9.42 3.13
N GLN A 112 -43.93 -9.60 1.92
CA GLN A 112 -44.13 -8.69 0.78
C GLN A 112 -45.57 -8.70 0.25
N GLN A 113 -46.24 -9.85 0.23
CA GLN A 113 -47.66 -9.92 -0.12
C GLN A 113 -48.51 -9.18 0.90
N ILE A 114 -48.21 -9.33 2.19
CA ILE A 114 -48.93 -8.64 3.26
C ILE A 114 -48.67 -7.13 3.21
N ASP A 115 -47.42 -6.70 3.00
CA ASP A 115 -47.09 -5.28 2.85
C ASP A 115 -47.79 -4.64 1.65
N PHE A 116 -47.80 -5.34 0.51
CA PHE A 116 -48.51 -4.87 -0.69
C PHE A 116 -50.02 -4.78 -0.45
N PHE A 117 -50.60 -5.76 0.24
CA PHE A 117 -52.01 -5.76 0.61
C PHE A 117 -52.35 -4.57 1.52
N ILE A 118 -51.54 -4.33 2.55
CA ILE A 118 -51.70 -3.20 3.47
C ILE A 118 -51.65 -1.87 2.71
N GLU A 119 -50.68 -1.69 1.81
CA GLU A 119 -50.57 -0.47 0.99
C GLU A 119 -51.77 -0.29 0.04
N MET A 120 -52.35 -1.39 -0.46
CA MET A 120 -53.54 -1.32 -1.30
C MET A 120 -54.80 -0.95 -0.52
N GLU A 121 -54.98 -1.53 0.67
CA GLU A 121 -56.08 -1.19 1.56
C GLU A 121 -55.98 0.27 2.07
N LYS A 122 -54.75 0.79 2.31
CA LYS A 122 -54.50 2.22 2.60
C LYS A 122 -54.99 3.11 1.47
N LYS A 123 -54.64 2.77 0.22
CA LYS A 123 -55.07 3.51 -0.98
C LYS A 123 -56.58 3.45 -1.19
N ASN A 124 -57.23 2.37 -0.75
CA ASN A 124 -58.69 2.20 -0.81
C ASN A 124 -59.44 2.82 0.39
N HIS A 125 -58.75 3.57 1.26
CA HIS A 125 -59.31 4.24 2.45
C HIS A 125 -60.06 3.32 3.43
N ARG A 126 -59.73 2.02 3.46
CA ARG A 126 -60.35 1.07 4.40
C ARG A 126 -59.65 1.13 5.75
N ARG A 127 -60.38 0.72 6.80
CA ARG A 127 -59.84 0.70 8.17
C ARG A 127 -58.86 -0.46 8.32
N ILE A 128 -57.62 -0.12 8.65
CA ILE A 128 -56.50 -1.07 8.74
C ILE A 128 -56.21 -1.33 10.21
N ASP A 129 -56.90 -2.31 10.77
CA ASP A 129 -56.50 -2.93 12.01
C ASP A 129 -56.05 -4.37 11.74
N ALA A 130 -55.21 -4.92 12.61
CA ALA A 130 -54.58 -6.20 12.34
C ALA A 130 -55.59 -7.35 12.18
N LEU A 131 -56.76 -7.25 12.81
CA LEU A 131 -57.80 -8.27 12.74
C LEU A 131 -58.55 -8.19 11.42
N SER A 132 -58.88 -6.97 10.96
CA SER A 132 -59.53 -6.77 9.64
C SER A 132 -58.66 -7.26 8.48
N ILE A 133 -57.33 -7.11 8.57
CA ILE A 133 -56.40 -7.65 7.55
C ILE A 133 -56.39 -9.18 7.57
N VAL A 134 -56.34 -9.81 8.75
CA VAL A 134 -56.33 -11.29 8.87
C VAL A 134 -57.64 -11.88 8.33
N GLU A 135 -58.78 -11.25 8.63
CA GLU A 135 -60.08 -11.66 8.12
C GLU A 135 -60.18 -11.51 6.60
N ALA A 136 -59.77 -10.36 6.04
CA ALA A 136 -59.76 -10.14 4.60
C ALA A 136 -58.83 -11.12 3.87
N LEU A 137 -57.65 -11.39 4.43
CA LEU A 137 -56.72 -12.37 3.87
C LEU A 137 -57.25 -13.81 3.92
N ALA A 138 -58.17 -14.13 4.83
CA ALA A 138 -58.78 -15.45 4.94
C ALA A 138 -59.80 -15.73 3.83
N GLU A 139 -60.39 -14.70 3.20
CA GLU A 139 -61.33 -14.84 2.09
C GLU A 139 -60.67 -15.30 0.77
N PHE A 140 -59.36 -15.10 0.61
CA PHE A 140 -58.67 -15.32 -0.67
C PHE A 140 -58.25 -16.78 -0.95
N GLU A 141 -58.68 -17.76 -0.16
CA GLU A 141 -58.44 -19.21 -0.40
C GLU A 141 -57.05 -19.57 -0.98
N SER A 142 -55.97 -18.98 -0.45
CA SER A 142 -54.55 -19.12 -0.88
C SER A 142 -54.07 -18.39 -2.14
N VAL A 143 -54.94 -17.71 -2.89
CA VAL A 143 -54.57 -16.97 -4.11
C VAL A 143 -54.47 -15.48 -3.82
N PHE A 144 -53.26 -14.93 -3.85
CA PHE A 144 -53.08 -13.49 -3.64
C PHE A 144 -53.67 -12.69 -4.82
N PRO A 145 -54.59 -11.74 -4.58
CA PRO A 145 -55.43 -11.16 -5.65
C PRO A 145 -54.73 -10.09 -6.49
N TYR A 146 -53.45 -9.78 -6.22
CA TYR A 146 -52.71 -8.73 -6.89
C TYR A 146 -51.43 -9.22 -7.56
N GLU A 147 -51.13 -8.68 -8.74
CA GLU A 147 -49.83 -8.84 -9.39
C GLU A 147 -48.77 -8.02 -8.64
N LEU A 148 -47.75 -8.69 -8.11
CA LEU A 148 -46.62 -8.02 -7.47
C LEU A 148 -45.72 -7.37 -8.54
N PRO A 149 -45.22 -6.15 -8.31
CA PRO A 149 -44.27 -5.53 -9.21
C PRO A 149 -43.01 -6.39 -9.32
N SER A 150 -42.67 -6.77 -10.55
CA SER A 150 -41.52 -7.63 -10.87
C SER A 150 -40.69 -7.02 -12.00
N ARG A 151 -39.43 -7.45 -12.11
CA ARG A 151 -38.51 -7.10 -13.17
C ARG A 151 -37.72 -8.33 -13.60
N GLU A 152 -37.39 -8.37 -14.88
CA GLU A 152 -36.54 -9.41 -15.44
C GLU A 152 -35.06 -9.17 -15.11
N CYS A 153 -34.35 -10.22 -14.71
CA CYS A 153 -32.91 -10.18 -14.51
C CYS A 153 -32.18 -10.18 -15.86
N ASP A 154 -31.27 -9.23 -16.09
CA ASP A 154 -30.57 -9.12 -17.38
C ASP A 154 -29.57 -10.27 -17.66
N THR A 155 -29.36 -11.20 -16.71
CA THR A 155 -28.50 -12.39 -16.91
C THR A 155 -29.29 -13.69 -16.99
N CYS A 156 -30.18 -13.98 -16.05
CA CYS A 156 -30.93 -15.24 -16.05
C CYS A 156 -32.30 -15.15 -16.72
N ILE A 157 -32.78 -13.95 -17.08
CA ILE A 157 -34.07 -13.74 -17.75
C ILE A 157 -35.26 -14.14 -16.84
N GLU A 158 -35.00 -14.46 -15.56
CA GLU A 158 -36.05 -14.79 -14.59
C GLU A 158 -36.74 -13.51 -14.09
N LEU A 159 -38.06 -13.56 -13.97
CA LEU A 159 -38.87 -12.54 -13.31
C LEU A 159 -38.61 -12.56 -11.81
N CYS A 160 -38.00 -11.50 -11.31
CA CYS A 160 -37.67 -11.30 -9.91
C CYS A 160 -38.53 -10.17 -9.32
N LEU A 161 -38.88 -10.28 -8.04
CA LEU A 161 -39.52 -9.18 -7.33
C LEU A 161 -38.54 -8.00 -7.19
N TYR A 162 -39.07 -6.79 -7.01
CA TYR A 162 -38.24 -5.58 -6.89
C TYR A 162 -37.21 -5.68 -5.75
N ASP A 163 -37.54 -6.37 -4.66
CA ASP A 163 -36.62 -6.58 -3.54
C ASP A 163 -35.54 -7.62 -3.82
N ASP A 164 -35.71 -8.47 -4.83
CA ASP A 164 -34.76 -9.54 -5.17
C ASP A 164 -33.89 -9.22 -6.38
N ILE A 165 -34.04 -8.00 -6.91
CA ILE A 165 -33.25 -7.47 -8.01
C ILE A 165 -32.41 -6.28 -7.55
N TYR A 166 -31.14 -6.28 -7.94
CA TYR A 166 -30.22 -5.18 -7.72
C TYR A 166 -30.05 -4.38 -9.01
N VAL A 167 -30.13 -3.05 -8.92
CA VAL A 167 -29.91 -2.12 -10.04
C VAL A 167 -28.57 -1.43 -9.84
N PHE A 168 -27.66 -1.59 -10.81
CA PHE A 168 -26.32 -1.00 -10.76
C PHE A 168 -26.35 0.50 -11.05
N GLY A 169 -25.43 1.27 -10.46
CA GLY A 169 -25.25 2.69 -10.75
C GLY A 169 -24.59 3.00 -12.10
N CYS A 170 -24.50 2.02 -13.00
CA CYS A 170 -23.97 2.21 -14.34
C CYS A 170 -24.91 3.09 -15.20
N PRO A 171 -24.41 3.76 -16.25
CA PRO A 171 -25.22 4.67 -17.08
C PRO A 171 -26.52 4.05 -17.63
N ASP A 172 -26.46 2.77 -17.99
CA ASP A 172 -27.60 2.04 -18.57
C ASP A 172 -28.51 1.39 -17.51
N SER A 173 -28.21 1.57 -16.21
CA SER A 173 -29.01 1.03 -15.09
C SER A 173 -29.29 -0.47 -15.20
N HIS A 174 -28.30 -1.24 -15.65
CA HIS A 174 -28.36 -2.71 -15.70
C HIS A 174 -28.82 -3.30 -14.37
N LYS A 175 -29.51 -4.43 -14.42
CA LYS A 175 -30.17 -5.04 -13.27
C LYS A 175 -29.98 -6.55 -13.23
N LEU A 176 -29.63 -7.09 -12.06
CA LEU A 176 -29.43 -8.51 -11.85
C LEU A 176 -30.14 -8.97 -10.59
N CYS A 177 -30.68 -10.18 -10.57
CA CYS A 177 -31.11 -10.78 -9.31
C CYS A 177 -29.91 -10.95 -8.36
N TYR A 178 -30.12 -10.90 -7.05
CA TYR A 178 -29.00 -10.98 -6.08
C TYR A 178 -28.16 -12.25 -6.24
N LYS A 179 -28.77 -13.36 -6.68
CA LYS A 179 -28.07 -14.61 -6.96
C LYS A 179 -27.12 -14.47 -8.16
N CYS A 180 -27.56 -13.88 -9.26
CA CYS A 180 -26.71 -13.58 -10.40
C CYS A 180 -25.61 -12.58 -10.05
N TYR A 181 -25.92 -11.57 -9.22
CA TYR A 181 -24.94 -10.60 -8.76
C TYR A 181 -23.83 -11.26 -7.92
N GLU A 182 -24.17 -12.17 -7.01
CA GLU A 182 -23.18 -12.96 -6.26
C GLU A 182 -22.30 -13.80 -7.18
N ILE A 183 -22.91 -14.59 -8.08
CA ILE A 183 -22.20 -15.47 -9.00
C ILE A 183 -21.24 -14.68 -9.90
N LEU A 184 -21.66 -13.52 -10.38
CA LEU A 184 -20.82 -12.60 -11.14
C LEU A 184 -19.56 -12.21 -10.35
N CYS A 185 -19.72 -11.76 -9.10
CA CYS A 185 -18.60 -11.33 -8.28
C CYS A 185 -17.62 -12.49 -8.01
N ARG A 186 -18.13 -13.68 -7.66
CA ARG A 186 -17.29 -14.87 -7.43
C ARG A 186 -16.54 -15.29 -8.68
N THR A 187 -17.19 -15.26 -9.83
CA THR A 187 -16.60 -15.65 -11.11
C THR A 187 -15.47 -14.69 -11.50
N LYS A 188 -15.70 -13.38 -11.38
CA LYS A 188 -14.67 -12.36 -11.66
C LYS A 188 -13.49 -12.45 -10.70
N MET A 189 -13.73 -12.67 -9.40
CA MET A 189 -12.65 -12.93 -8.43
C MET A 189 -11.82 -14.16 -8.84
N LYS A 190 -12.48 -15.26 -9.20
CA LYS A 190 -11.83 -16.51 -9.62
C LYS A 190 -11.01 -16.33 -10.90
N ASN A 191 -11.49 -15.50 -11.82
CA ASN A 191 -10.80 -15.17 -13.07
C ASN A 191 -9.72 -14.09 -12.91
N ASN A 192 -9.46 -13.61 -11.68
CA ASN A 192 -8.49 -12.56 -11.40
C ASN A 192 -8.83 -11.19 -12.05
N GLU A 193 -10.13 -10.92 -12.27
CA GLU A 193 -10.65 -9.70 -12.90
C GLU A 193 -11.17 -8.68 -11.88
N ILE A 194 -11.14 -7.39 -12.24
CA ILE A 194 -11.83 -6.34 -11.47
C ILE A 194 -13.34 -6.59 -11.44
N LEU A 195 -13.97 -6.34 -10.29
CA LEU A 195 -15.41 -6.46 -10.14
C LEU A 195 -16.09 -5.28 -10.85
N THR A 196 -16.86 -5.60 -11.88
CA THR A 196 -17.63 -4.67 -12.71
C THR A 196 -19.08 -5.10 -12.75
N CYS A 197 -19.94 -4.22 -13.28
CA CYS A 197 -21.27 -4.59 -13.75
C CYS A 197 -21.19 -5.85 -14.64
N GLY A 198 -22.26 -6.66 -14.63
CA GLY A 198 -22.33 -7.92 -15.38
C GLY A 198 -22.36 -7.75 -16.89
N ILE A 199 -22.70 -6.54 -17.37
CA ILE A 199 -22.96 -6.28 -18.79
C ILE A 199 -22.01 -5.24 -19.36
N CYS A 200 -21.64 -4.23 -18.56
CA CYS A 200 -20.76 -3.14 -18.99
C CYS A 200 -19.48 -3.05 -18.13
N SER A 201 -18.55 -2.19 -18.55
CA SER A 201 -17.27 -1.99 -17.85
C SER A 201 -17.35 -1.08 -16.62
N TYR A 202 -18.55 -0.73 -16.16
CA TYR A 202 -18.73 0.06 -14.95
C TYR A 202 -18.17 -0.68 -13.74
N GLN A 203 -17.20 -0.08 -13.06
CA GLN A 203 -16.51 -0.70 -11.94
C GLN A 203 -17.34 -0.55 -10.65
N LEU A 204 -17.55 -1.65 -9.93
CA LEU A 204 -18.36 -1.64 -8.72
C LEU A 204 -17.65 -0.87 -7.58
N PRO A 205 -18.25 0.20 -7.05
CA PRO A 205 -17.74 0.91 -5.89
C PRO A 205 -18.10 0.18 -4.59
N TYR A 206 -17.45 0.59 -3.49
CA TYR A 206 -17.65 0.02 -2.15
C TYR A 206 -19.13 -0.08 -1.74
N ILE A 207 -19.93 0.95 -2.05
CA ILE A 207 -21.34 1.00 -1.64
C ILE A 207 -22.18 -0.08 -2.32
N GLU A 208 -21.87 -0.43 -3.58
CA GLU A 208 -22.60 -1.46 -4.32
C GLU A 208 -22.19 -2.87 -3.88
N LEU A 209 -20.91 -3.07 -3.54
CA LEU A 209 -20.42 -4.33 -2.99
C LEU A 209 -21.00 -4.62 -1.60
N LYS A 210 -21.29 -3.58 -0.81
CA LYS A 210 -21.95 -3.72 0.50
C LYS A 210 -23.40 -4.23 0.40
N GLN A 211 -24.06 -4.01 -0.72
CA GLN A 211 -25.45 -4.44 -0.97
C GLN A 211 -25.55 -5.92 -1.36
N LEU A 212 -24.44 -6.63 -1.60
CA LEU A 212 -24.46 -8.07 -1.84
C LEU A 212 -25.11 -8.82 -0.66
N ARG A 213 -26.08 -9.67 -0.96
CA ARG A 213 -26.76 -10.54 0.01
C ARG A 213 -25.95 -11.81 0.32
N VAL A 214 -24.71 -11.61 0.76
CA VAL A 214 -23.80 -12.68 1.21
C VAL A 214 -23.36 -12.46 2.66
N SER A 215 -22.64 -13.42 3.24
CA SER A 215 -22.17 -13.29 4.62
C SER A 215 -21.27 -12.04 4.80
N PRO A 216 -21.23 -11.41 5.99
CA PRO A 216 -20.36 -10.25 6.24
C PRO A 216 -18.89 -10.51 5.89
N ALA A 217 -18.36 -11.70 6.24
CA ALA A 217 -16.99 -12.07 5.93
C ALA A 217 -16.71 -12.15 4.42
N GLU A 218 -17.66 -12.66 3.62
CA GLU A 218 -17.52 -12.70 2.17
C GLU A 218 -17.63 -11.32 1.54
N ARG A 219 -18.50 -10.44 2.06
CA ARG A 219 -18.55 -9.04 1.62
C ARG A 219 -17.21 -8.34 1.83
N ASP A 220 -16.58 -8.53 2.99
CA ASP A 220 -15.27 -7.96 3.28
C ASP A 220 -14.19 -8.50 2.32
N GLN A 221 -14.25 -9.78 1.95
CA GLN A 221 -13.37 -10.36 0.94
C GLN A 221 -13.54 -9.69 -0.43
N PHE A 222 -14.77 -9.51 -0.91
CA PHE A 222 -15.04 -8.81 -2.18
C PHE A 222 -14.52 -7.38 -2.16
N VAL A 223 -14.75 -6.66 -1.07
CA VAL A 223 -14.27 -5.27 -0.90
C VAL A 223 -12.75 -5.21 -0.91
N GLN A 224 -12.08 -6.04 -0.10
CA GLN A 224 -10.62 -6.09 -0.03
C GLN A 224 -10.01 -6.46 -1.39
N TYR A 225 -10.60 -7.45 -2.07
CA TYR A 225 -10.20 -7.86 -3.40
C TYR A 225 -10.33 -6.72 -4.41
N GLN A 226 -11.47 -6.02 -4.43
CA GLN A 226 -11.71 -4.91 -5.33
C GLN A 226 -10.71 -3.77 -5.09
N VAL A 227 -10.46 -3.41 -3.82
CA VAL A 227 -9.47 -2.40 -3.46
C VAL A 227 -8.08 -2.81 -3.95
N GLN A 228 -7.68 -4.05 -3.69
CA GLN A 228 -6.40 -4.57 -4.12
C GLN A 228 -6.26 -4.53 -5.65
N LYS A 229 -7.25 -5.03 -6.40
CA LYS A 229 -7.21 -5.05 -7.87
C LYS A 229 -7.23 -3.66 -8.49
N THR A 230 -8.00 -2.75 -7.89
CA THR A 230 -8.03 -1.34 -8.33
C THR A 230 -6.69 -0.66 -8.08
N PHE A 231 -6.06 -0.94 -6.93
CA PHE A 231 -4.73 -0.43 -6.61
C PHE A 231 -3.65 -1.04 -7.51
N GLU A 232 -3.70 -2.34 -7.79
CA GLU A 232 -2.84 -3.00 -8.78
C GLU A 232 -2.99 -2.33 -10.14
N ARG A 233 -4.21 -2.09 -10.62
CA ARG A 233 -4.46 -1.38 -11.89
C ARG A 233 -3.99 0.07 -11.86
N TYR A 234 -4.17 0.80 -10.75
CA TYR A 234 -3.71 2.18 -10.61
C TYR A 234 -2.17 2.27 -10.58
N THR A 235 -1.53 1.39 -9.81
CA THR A 235 -0.06 1.33 -9.73
C THR A 235 0.59 0.66 -10.94
N GLY A 236 -0.19 -0.06 -11.76
CA GLY A 236 0.18 -0.56 -13.08
C GLY A 236 -0.14 0.43 -14.20
N SER A 237 -0.98 1.45 -13.97
CA SER A 237 -1.29 2.47 -14.96
C SER A 237 -0.21 3.56 -14.99
N ASP A 238 0.65 3.49 -16.01
CA ASP A 238 1.34 4.56 -16.78
C ASP A 238 1.95 5.80 -16.07
N ARG A 239 1.96 5.92 -14.74
CA ARG A 239 2.26 7.18 -14.03
C ARG A 239 3.54 7.18 -13.20
N GLY A 240 4.60 6.53 -13.65
CA GLY A 240 5.92 6.68 -12.99
C GLY A 240 5.95 6.29 -11.50
N VAL A 241 5.00 5.47 -11.04
CA VAL A 241 4.80 5.11 -9.64
C VAL A 241 6.00 4.29 -9.14
N ILE A 242 6.54 4.68 -7.99
CA ILE A 242 7.61 3.99 -7.27
C ILE A 242 6.97 3.12 -6.20
N LYS A 243 7.32 1.82 -6.20
CA LYS A 243 6.87 0.83 -5.21
C LYS A 243 7.99 0.56 -4.20
N CYS A 244 7.63 0.24 -2.96
CA CYS A 244 8.60 -0.20 -1.96
C CYS A 244 9.23 -1.55 -2.39
N PRO A 245 10.56 -1.72 -2.32
CA PRO A 245 11.21 -2.99 -2.65
C PRO A 245 11.01 -4.08 -1.59
N ASN A 246 10.46 -3.74 -0.43
CA ASN A 246 10.08 -4.73 0.56
C ASN A 246 8.82 -5.46 0.07
N GLN A 247 8.94 -6.75 -0.24
CA GLN A 247 7.85 -7.59 -0.77
C GLN A 247 6.61 -7.65 0.14
N ASN A 248 6.78 -7.40 1.44
CA ASN A 248 5.68 -7.37 2.41
C ASN A 248 5.07 -5.96 2.58
N CYS A 249 5.54 -4.96 1.84
CA CYS A 249 5.11 -3.58 1.96
C CYS A 249 4.30 -3.15 0.73
N LYS A 250 3.09 -2.64 0.96
CA LYS A 250 2.19 -2.15 -0.09
C LYS A 250 2.34 -0.65 -0.39
N TRP A 251 3.38 -0.01 0.14
CA TRP A 251 3.61 1.42 -0.07
C TRP A 251 4.00 1.69 -1.52
N ALA A 252 3.32 2.67 -2.13
CA ALA A 252 3.64 3.19 -3.45
C ALA A 252 3.42 4.71 -3.47
N PHE A 253 4.13 5.39 -4.35
CA PHE A 253 4.13 6.85 -4.46
C PHE A 253 4.38 7.28 -5.90
N GLU A 254 3.70 8.34 -6.34
CA GLU A 254 3.86 8.97 -7.65
C GLU A 254 4.74 10.23 -7.52
N PRO A 255 5.99 10.21 -8.01
CA PRO A 255 6.85 11.39 -8.00
C PRO A 255 6.50 12.41 -9.08
N GLU A 256 6.79 13.68 -8.81
CA GLU A 256 6.72 14.75 -9.82
C GLU A 256 7.64 14.46 -11.01
N ASN A 257 8.84 13.94 -10.75
CA ASN A 257 9.79 13.52 -11.77
C ASN A 257 10.24 12.06 -11.55
N PRO A 258 9.65 11.09 -12.27
CA PRO A 258 10.02 9.68 -12.12
C PRO A 258 11.41 9.34 -12.66
N MET A 259 12.08 10.27 -13.36
CA MET A 259 13.43 10.07 -13.91
C MET A 259 14.53 10.61 -13.01
N GLU A 260 14.17 11.39 -12.00
CA GLU A 260 15.13 11.93 -11.07
C GLU A 260 15.56 10.86 -10.06
N ARG A 261 16.86 10.80 -9.78
CA ARG A 261 17.40 9.96 -8.73
C ARG A 261 17.32 10.69 -7.40
N PHE A 262 16.49 10.19 -6.48
CA PHE A 262 16.37 10.73 -5.14
C PHE A 262 16.22 9.62 -4.11
N ARG A 263 16.39 9.99 -2.83
CA ARG A 263 16.22 9.09 -1.70
C ARG A 263 14.74 8.92 -1.43
N VAL A 264 14.29 7.67 -1.43
CA VAL A 264 12.92 7.32 -1.07
C VAL A 264 12.94 6.72 0.34
N GLU A 265 12.10 7.27 1.21
CA GLU A 265 11.85 6.74 2.55
C GLU A 265 10.42 6.23 2.61
N CYS A 266 10.26 4.92 2.75
CA CYS A 266 8.95 4.30 2.80
C CYS A 266 8.22 4.67 4.09
N GLN A 267 7.06 5.31 3.98
CA GLN A 267 6.29 5.78 5.13
C GLN A 267 5.60 4.64 5.91
N LEU A 268 5.56 3.41 5.37
CA LEU A 268 4.97 2.26 6.07
C LEU A 268 6.01 1.40 6.80
N CYS A 269 7.15 1.12 6.16
CA CYS A 269 8.15 0.22 6.73
C CYS A 269 9.50 0.88 7.00
N THR A 270 9.61 2.20 6.81
CA THR A 270 10.83 3.02 7.03
C THR A 270 12.04 2.61 6.18
N ASN A 271 11.84 1.72 5.20
CA ASN A 271 12.90 1.28 4.31
C ASN A 271 13.36 2.43 3.40
N GLU A 272 14.68 2.61 3.32
CA GLU A 272 15.32 3.68 2.54
C GLU A 272 15.97 3.09 1.27
N PHE A 273 15.57 3.60 0.11
CA PHE A 273 16.02 3.06 -1.18
C PHE A 273 16.10 4.13 -2.28
N CYS A 274 16.74 3.77 -3.38
CA CYS A 274 16.93 4.62 -4.55
C CYS A 274 15.72 4.54 -5.48
N SER A 275 15.19 5.71 -5.90
CA SER A 275 14.03 5.82 -6.81
C SER A 275 14.23 5.14 -8.17
N LEU A 276 15.48 4.93 -8.60
CA LEU A 276 15.79 4.38 -9.92
C LEU A 276 16.15 2.89 -9.91
N CYS A 277 16.95 2.44 -8.94
CA CYS A 277 17.47 1.07 -8.92
C CYS A 277 16.87 0.20 -7.80
N ASN A 278 16.03 0.76 -6.93
CA ASN A 278 15.41 0.08 -5.78
C ASN A 278 16.39 -0.55 -4.76
N GLN A 279 17.69 -0.31 -4.91
CA GLN A 279 18.72 -0.67 -3.94
C GLN A 279 18.76 0.35 -2.79
N GLN A 280 19.42 0.02 -1.68
CA GLN A 280 19.68 0.97 -0.60
C GLN A 280 20.25 2.27 -1.18
N TYR A 281 19.69 3.41 -0.77
CA TYR A 281 20.08 4.69 -1.33
C TYR A 281 21.59 4.93 -1.20
N HIS A 282 22.19 5.50 -2.25
CA HIS A 282 23.62 5.72 -2.34
C HIS A 282 23.92 7.16 -2.79
N TYR A 283 24.60 7.94 -1.96
CA TYR A 283 24.77 9.39 -2.12
C TYR A 283 25.80 9.74 -3.19
N ARG A 284 27.06 9.34 -2.94
CA ARG A 284 28.25 9.78 -3.70
C ARG A 284 28.56 8.97 -4.95
N THR A 285 27.70 8.01 -5.29
CA THR A 285 27.92 7.10 -6.41
C THR A 285 26.65 6.93 -7.26
N ARG A 286 26.84 6.72 -8.56
CA ARG A 286 25.75 6.47 -9.50
C ARG A 286 25.29 5.03 -9.41
N CYS A 287 24.05 4.74 -9.83
CA CYS A 287 23.49 3.37 -9.80
C CYS A 287 24.40 2.36 -10.52
N GLN A 288 25.03 2.75 -11.63
CA GLN A 288 25.89 1.90 -12.46
C GLN A 288 27.19 1.50 -11.75
N GLN A 289 27.67 2.31 -10.80
CA GLN A 289 28.93 2.09 -10.08
C GLN A 289 28.71 1.28 -8.78
N LEU A 290 27.46 1.03 -8.39
CA LEU A 290 27.12 0.38 -7.12
C LEU A 290 27.71 -1.04 -7.03
N LEU A 291 27.60 -1.83 -8.09
CA LEU A 291 28.14 -3.20 -8.10
C LEU A 291 29.67 -3.19 -7.95
N GLU A 292 30.36 -2.36 -8.73
CA GLU A 292 31.83 -2.26 -8.71
C GLU A 292 32.34 -1.90 -7.31
N ILE A 293 31.78 -0.84 -6.71
CA ILE A 293 32.17 -0.40 -5.37
C ILE A 293 31.83 -1.46 -4.32
N THR A 294 30.64 -2.06 -4.38
CA THR A 294 30.23 -3.12 -3.45
C THR A 294 31.16 -4.34 -3.54
N ARG A 295 31.60 -4.68 -4.75
CA ARG A 295 32.55 -5.75 -4.99
C ARG A 295 33.91 -5.42 -4.40
N GLN A 296 34.49 -4.26 -4.72
CA GLN A 296 35.78 -3.83 -4.18
C GLN A 296 35.76 -3.86 -2.65
N TRP A 297 34.68 -3.36 -2.05
CA TRP A 297 34.48 -3.41 -0.61
C TRP A 297 34.37 -4.82 -0.05
N PHE A 298 33.65 -5.71 -0.73
CA PHE A 298 33.55 -7.12 -0.35
C PHE A 298 34.92 -7.81 -0.33
N PHE A 299 35.73 -7.62 -1.37
CA PHE A 299 37.09 -8.17 -1.45
C PHE A 299 38.02 -7.55 -0.39
N TRP A 300 37.97 -6.24 -0.20
CA TRP A 300 38.67 -5.59 0.91
C TRP A 300 38.33 -6.23 2.25
N CYS A 301 37.03 -6.42 2.50
CA CYS A 301 36.56 -6.96 3.77
C CYS A 301 36.94 -8.42 4.01
N ASN A 302 37.05 -9.24 2.96
CA ASN A 302 37.24 -10.69 3.07
C ASN A 302 38.70 -11.11 2.89
N THR A 303 39.48 -10.42 2.05
CA THR A 303 40.84 -10.85 1.67
C THR A 303 41.87 -9.72 1.76
N GLU A 304 41.61 -8.57 1.14
CA GLU A 304 42.68 -7.61 0.86
C GLU A 304 43.10 -6.79 2.09
N ARG A 305 42.21 -6.53 3.05
CA ARG A 305 42.58 -5.84 4.29
C ARG A 305 43.69 -6.57 5.04
N GLY A 306 43.60 -7.90 5.12
CA GLY A 306 44.62 -8.73 5.77
C GLY A 306 45.98 -8.65 5.06
N ARG A 307 45.98 -8.79 3.73
CA ARG A 307 47.20 -8.67 2.91
C ARG A 307 47.83 -7.29 3.04
N TYR A 308 47.03 -6.24 3.02
CA TYR A 308 47.49 -4.86 3.22
C TYR A 308 48.18 -4.68 4.58
N LEU A 309 47.55 -5.13 5.66
CA LEU A 309 48.11 -5.04 7.01
C LEU A 309 49.41 -5.86 7.14
N GLN A 310 49.47 -7.06 6.55
CA GLN A 310 50.69 -7.88 6.52
C GLN A 310 51.84 -7.18 5.80
N THR A 311 51.60 -6.61 4.63
CA THR A 311 52.62 -5.89 3.86
C THR A 311 53.12 -4.65 4.62
N LYS A 312 52.22 -3.85 5.21
CA LYS A 312 52.63 -2.68 6.01
C LYS A 312 53.33 -3.06 7.31
N ALA A 313 52.96 -4.16 7.96
CA ALA A 313 53.64 -4.65 9.16
C ALA A 313 55.09 -5.07 8.89
N LYS A 314 55.40 -5.58 7.69
CA LYS A 314 56.79 -5.85 7.27
C LYS A 314 57.62 -4.57 7.12
N ALA A 315 57.00 -3.49 6.65
CA ALA A 315 57.67 -2.21 6.40
C ALA A 315 57.71 -1.28 7.63
N ASN A 316 56.77 -1.42 8.57
CA ASN A 316 56.61 -0.54 9.72
C ASN A 316 56.10 -1.30 10.95
N ALA A 317 56.92 -1.32 12.01
CA ALA A 317 56.59 -2.00 13.28
C ALA A 317 55.29 -1.52 13.94
N ALA A 318 54.88 -0.26 13.71
CA ALA A 318 53.61 0.27 14.23
C ALA A 318 52.37 -0.47 13.67
N TYR A 319 52.49 -1.11 12.50
CA TYR A 319 51.42 -1.91 11.91
C TYR A 319 51.32 -3.33 12.49
N ALA A 320 52.34 -3.82 13.20
CA ALA A 320 52.34 -5.17 13.78
C ALA A 320 51.23 -5.34 14.83
N ALA A 321 50.98 -4.33 15.66
CA ALA A 321 49.89 -4.36 16.65
C ALA A 321 48.50 -4.42 15.98
N ARG A 322 48.33 -3.71 14.86
CA ARG A 322 47.07 -3.70 14.09
C ARG A 322 46.80 -5.03 13.40
N LEU A 323 47.85 -5.66 12.86
CA LEU A 323 47.74 -6.99 12.26
C LEU A 323 47.28 -8.03 13.29
N LYS A 324 47.91 -8.04 14.48
CA LYS A 324 47.50 -8.94 15.59
C LYS A 324 46.04 -8.72 16.00
N GLU A 325 45.60 -7.47 16.10
CA GLU A 325 44.20 -7.16 16.42
C GLU A 325 43.23 -7.64 15.33
N TYR A 326 43.59 -7.47 14.05
CA TYR A 326 42.79 -7.95 12.92
C TYR A 326 42.67 -9.47 12.91
N GLU A 327 43.78 -10.19 13.09
CA GLU A 327 43.80 -11.66 13.16
C GLU A 327 42.94 -12.18 14.33
N ARG A 328 43.00 -11.52 15.50
CA ARG A 328 42.16 -11.85 16.66
C ARG A 328 40.67 -11.72 16.36
N GLN A 329 40.28 -10.71 15.57
CA GLN A 329 38.87 -10.43 15.26
C GLN A 329 38.37 -11.18 14.00
N GLN A 330 39.22 -11.92 13.29
CA GLN A 330 38.91 -12.52 11.99
C GLN A 330 37.66 -13.42 12.01
N LYS A 331 37.46 -14.22 13.07
CA LYS A 331 36.24 -15.04 13.24
C LYS A 331 34.98 -14.21 13.40
N ALA A 332 35.02 -13.11 14.16
CA ALA A 332 33.89 -12.20 14.34
C ALA A 332 33.57 -11.46 13.03
N HIS A 333 34.60 -11.08 12.26
CA HIS A 333 34.44 -10.47 10.94
C HIS A 333 33.81 -11.43 9.92
N GLY A 334 34.17 -12.73 9.96
CA GLY A 334 33.57 -13.73 9.08
C GLY A 334 32.04 -13.81 9.22
N ALA A 335 31.54 -13.77 10.46
CA ALA A 335 30.11 -13.74 10.73
C ALA A 335 29.44 -12.44 10.26
N GLN A 336 30.08 -11.28 10.47
CA GLN A 336 29.57 -9.97 10.04
C GLN A 336 29.58 -9.77 8.51
N ASN A 337 30.56 -10.36 7.82
CA ASN A 337 30.68 -10.30 6.36
C ASN A 337 29.65 -11.19 5.64
N ALA A 338 28.91 -12.04 6.35
CA ALA A 338 27.89 -12.90 5.74
C ALA A 338 26.75 -12.09 5.09
N ALA A 339 26.32 -10.99 5.70
CA ALA A 339 25.32 -10.09 5.12
C ALA A 339 25.86 -9.39 3.86
N LEU A 340 27.12 -8.94 3.88
CA LEU A 340 27.77 -8.30 2.74
C LEU A 340 27.92 -9.30 1.58
N ARG A 341 28.25 -10.55 1.88
CA ARG A 341 28.33 -11.65 0.91
C ARG A 341 26.98 -11.89 0.23
N ARG A 342 25.89 -12.01 1.01
CA ARG A 342 24.54 -12.19 0.46
C ARG A 342 24.14 -11.03 -0.45
N ARG A 343 24.43 -9.79 -0.02
CA ARG A 343 24.15 -8.59 -0.82
C ARG A 343 24.95 -8.53 -2.11
N TYR A 344 26.25 -8.84 -2.05
CA TYR A 344 27.10 -8.93 -3.24
C TYR A 344 26.59 -9.98 -4.22
N GLN A 345 26.26 -11.18 -3.74
CA GLN A 345 25.69 -12.24 -4.57
C GLN A 345 24.36 -11.84 -5.22
N ALA A 346 23.49 -11.16 -4.47
CA ALA A 346 22.22 -10.65 -5.01
C ALA A 346 22.44 -9.60 -6.11
N LEU A 347 23.35 -8.64 -5.91
CA LEU A 347 23.70 -7.63 -6.93
C LEU A 347 24.32 -8.27 -8.18
N VAL A 348 25.20 -9.26 -8.02
CA VAL A 348 25.79 -9.99 -9.16
C VAL A 348 24.72 -10.77 -9.93
N ALA A 349 23.79 -11.41 -9.22
CA ALA A 349 22.68 -12.12 -9.86
C ALA A 349 21.76 -11.17 -10.62
N ASP A 350 21.44 -10.02 -10.02
CA ASP A 350 20.61 -8.97 -10.61
C ASP A 350 21.26 -8.37 -11.87
N GLU A 351 22.55 -8.04 -11.83
CA GLU A 351 23.27 -7.50 -13.00
C GLU A 351 23.39 -8.53 -14.13
N LYS A 352 23.71 -9.79 -13.83
CA LYS A 352 23.71 -10.88 -14.83
C LYS A 352 22.34 -11.11 -15.43
N TYR A 353 21.29 -10.95 -14.63
CA TYR A 353 19.92 -11.06 -15.11
C TYR A 353 19.58 -9.93 -16.07
N LYS A 354 19.91 -8.67 -15.71
CA LYS A 354 19.68 -7.50 -16.55
C LYS A 354 20.44 -7.55 -17.87
N GLU A 355 21.71 -7.95 -17.85
CA GLU A 355 22.53 -8.05 -19.07
C GLU A 355 21.95 -9.05 -20.07
N LYS A 356 21.32 -10.13 -19.58
CA LYS A 356 20.69 -11.16 -20.42
C LYS A 356 19.28 -10.80 -20.87
N ASN A 357 18.49 -10.17 -20.01
CA ASN A 357 17.04 -10.06 -20.18
C ASN A 357 16.52 -8.62 -20.35
N CYS A 358 17.38 -7.61 -20.18
CA CYS A 358 16.95 -6.21 -20.15
C CYS A 358 17.64 -5.33 -21.19
N ARG A 359 16.93 -4.29 -21.59
CA ARG A 359 17.40 -3.22 -22.48
C ARG A 359 17.15 -1.85 -21.84
N LEU A 360 17.71 -0.80 -22.42
CA LEU A 360 17.49 0.58 -22.01
C LEU A 360 16.36 1.19 -22.84
N CYS A 361 15.36 1.76 -22.18
CA CYS A 361 14.34 2.54 -22.87
C CYS A 361 14.99 3.72 -23.63
N PRO A 362 14.73 3.90 -24.94
CA PRO A 362 15.32 5.00 -25.72
C PRO A 362 14.91 6.40 -25.23
N HIS A 363 13.73 6.52 -24.62
CA HIS A 363 13.17 7.80 -24.19
C HIS A 363 13.64 8.23 -22.81
N CYS A 364 13.83 7.27 -21.89
CA CYS A 364 14.13 7.60 -20.50
C CYS A 364 15.38 6.92 -19.92
N GLY A 365 16.03 6.03 -20.67
CA GLY A 365 17.22 5.32 -20.23
C GLY A 365 17.00 4.31 -19.10
N ARG A 366 15.74 4.04 -18.71
CA ARG A 366 15.44 3.05 -17.67
C ARG A 366 15.66 1.62 -18.18
N VAL A 367 16.15 0.75 -17.30
CA VAL A 367 16.28 -0.68 -17.56
C VAL A 367 14.89 -1.31 -17.62
N VAL A 368 14.55 -1.86 -18.77
CA VAL A 368 13.26 -2.50 -19.06
C VAL A 368 13.50 -3.95 -19.43
N GLN A 369 12.65 -4.83 -18.91
CA GLN A 369 12.68 -6.26 -19.20
C GLN A 369 11.63 -6.62 -20.25
N HIS A 370 11.90 -7.66 -21.05
CA HIS A 370 10.90 -8.29 -21.92
C HIS A 370 10.55 -9.66 -21.38
N MET A 371 9.25 -9.94 -21.15
CA MET A 371 8.77 -11.25 -20.71
C MET A 371 8.33 -12.16 -21.88
N GLY A 372 8.55 -11.72 -23.12
CA GLY A 372 8.14 -12.43 -24.35
C GLY A 372 7.00 -11.72 -25.08
N GLY A 373 6.83 -12.06 -26.36
CA GLY A 373 5.81 -11.47 -27.25
C GLY A 373 6.39 -10.56 -28.34
N CYS A 374 5.60 -9.60 -28.81
CA CYS A 374 5.96 -8.67 -29.88
C CYS A 374 7.16 -7.77 -29.51
N SER A 375 7.92 -7.31 -30.51
CA SER A 375 9.01 -6.34 -30.33
C SER A 375 8.51 -4.90 -30.12
N SER A 376 7.21 -4.64 -30.28
CA SER A 376 6.58 -3.38 -29.87
C SER A 376 6.39 -3.37 -28.36
N MET A 377 7.18 -2.56 -27.66
CA MET A 377 7.18 -2.44 -26.20
C MET A 377 6.68 -1.07 -25.78
N VAL A 378 6.12 -1.01 -24.57
CA VAL A 378 5.82 0.25 -23.90
C VAL A 378 6.63 0.28 -22.62
N CYS A 379 7.43 1.33 -22.41
CA CYS A 379 8.30 1.40 -21.25
C CYS A 379 7.48 1.38 -19.95
N GLY A 380 7.56 0.27 -19.21
CA GLY A 380 6.81 0.05 -17.97
C GLY A 380 5.77 -1.08 -18.05
N ARG A 381 5.52 -1.67 -19.22
CA ARG A 381 4.58 -2.79 -19.38
C ARG A 381 4.96 -3.74 -20.51
N ASP A 382 4.53 -5.00 -20.40
CA ASP A 382 4.46 -5.89 -21.55
C ASP A 382 3.22 -5.58 -22.41
N TYR A 383 3.31 -5.82 -23.72
CA TYR A 383 2.19 -5.56 -24.65
C TYR A 383 0.93 -6.40 -24.31
N HIS A 384 1.08 -7.52 -23.61
CA HIS A 384 0.00 -8.44 -23.23
C HIS A 384 -0.39 -8.45 -21.75
N GLY A 385 0.11 -7.52 -20.93
CA GLY A 385 -0.27 -7.41 -19.51
C GLY A 385 0.31 -8.54 -18.64
N GLY A 386 0.72 -8.19 -17.42
CA GLY A 386 1.25 -9.16 -16.44
C GLY A 386 2.59 -8.77 -15.80
N ASN A 387 3.25 -7.70 -16.26
CA ASN A 387 4.45 -7.19 -15.62
C ASN A 387 4.46 -5.65 -15.62
N ASP A 388 4.14 -5.06 -14.46
CA ASP A 388 4.06 -3.61 -14.26
C ASP A 388 5.37 -3.09 -13.67
N GLN A 389 6.26 -2.64 -14.56
CA GLN A 389 7.52 -2.03 -14.19
C GLN A 389 7.35 -0.51 -14.09
N SER A 390 8.15 0.14 -13.25
CA SER A 390 8.23 1.60 -13.28
C SER A 390 8.75 2.02 -14.65
N GLY A 391 7.98 2.73 -15.48
CA GLY A 391 8.41 3.15 -16.83
C GLY A 391 7.87 4.52 -17.23
N CYS A 392 8.31 5.05 -18.38
CA CYS A 392 7.87 6.35 -18.88
C CYS A 392 6.55 6.33 -19.67
N GLY A 393 6.00 5.14 -19.94
CA GLY A 393 4.79 4.97 -20.75
C GLY A 393 4.98 5.19 -22.26
N GLN A 394 6.19 5.56 -22.72
CA GLN A 394 6.46 5.75 -24.14
C GLN A 394 6.65 4.40 -24.86
N SER A 395 6.08 4.31 -26.05
CA SER A 395 6.25 3.17 -26.95
C SER A 395 7.64 3.20 -27.62
N PHE A 396 8.26 2.04 -27.74
CA PHE A 396 9.53 1.87 -28.44
C PHE A 396 9.67 0.44 -28.98
N SER A 397 10.55 0.25 -29.96
CA SER A 397 10.91 -1.08 -30.44
C SER A 397 11.98 -1.71 -29.56
N TRP A 398 11.72 -2.90 -29.03
CA TRP A 398 12.66 -3.70 -28.25
C TRP A 398 13.96 -3.97 -29.02
N ASP A 399 13.85 -4.34 -30.30
CA ASP A 399 14.99 -4.70 -31.13
C ASP A 399 15.92 -3.50 -31.38
N GLN A 400 15.34 -2.29 -31.45
CA GLN A 400 16.06 -1.04 -31.63
C GLN A 400 16.59 -0.45 -30.31
N ALA A 401 16.11 -0.92 -29.16
CA ALA A 401 16.56 -0.46 -27.86
C ALA A 401 17.98 -0.96 -27.55
N LYS A 402 18.81 -0.10 -26.96
CA LYS A 402 20.19 -0.45 -26.59
C LYS A 402 20.16 -1.56 -25.51
N PRO A 403 20.89 -2.68 -25.69
CA PRO A 403 21.06 -3.67 -24.63
C PRO A 403 21.59 -3.05 -23.34
N TYR A 404 21.13 -3.56 -22.20
CA TYR A 404 21.75 -3.22 -20.94
C TYR A 404 23.17 -3.80 -20.92
N VAL A 405 24.17 -2.96 -20.66
CA VAL A 405 25.56 -3.38 -20.50
C VAL A 405 25.94 -3.07 -19.07
N ALA A 406 26.32 -4.09 -18.30
CA ALA A 406 26.85 -3.90 -16.97
C ALA A 406 28.15 -3.06 -17.06
N ALA A 407 28.43 -2.25 -16.03
CA ALA A 407 29.67 -1.48 -15.99
C ALA A 407 30.88 -2.42 -16.17
N PRO A 408 31.91 -2.03 -16.94
CA PRO A 408 33.04 -2.89 -17.26
C PRO A 408 33.69 -3.42 -15.98
N ASP A 409 33.91 -4.73 -15.98
CA ASP A 409 34.49 -5.44 -14.85
C ASP A 409 35.97 -5.08 -14.69
N ARG A 410 36.28 -4.06 -13.89
CA ARG A 410 37.64 -3.87 -13.36
C ARG A 410 37.91 -4.91 -12.29
N LYS A 411 38.76 -5.88 -12.60
CA LYS A 411 39.15 -6.93 -11.66
C LYS A 411 39.60 -6.31 -10.33
N PRO A 412 39.06 -6.72 -9.17
CA PRO A 412 39.48 -6.20 -7.87
C PRO A 412 41.00 -6.22 -7.67
N GLU A 413 41.67 -7.22 -8.26
CA GLU A 413 43.12 -7.39 -8.25
C GLU A 413 43.88 -6.23 -8.92
N GLU A 414 43.28 -5.52 -9.88
CA GLU A 414 43.89 -4.39 -10.58
C GLU A 414 43.90 -3.13 -9.71
N VAL A 415 42.78 -2.82 -9.05
CA VAL A 415 42.67 -1.66 -8.12
C VAL A 415 43.57 -1.84 -6.89
N MET A 416 43.78 -3.09 -6.47
CA MET A 416 44.59 -3.43 -5.30
C MET A 416 46.09 -3.53 -5.60
N ARG A 417 46.48 -3.73 -6.87
CA ARG A 417 47.89 -3.69 -7.29
C ARG A 417 48.52 -2.34 -6.97
N ASP A 418 47.76 -1.26 -7.16
CA ASP A 418 48.19 0.10 -6.83
C ASP A 418 48.29 0.33 -5.31
N LEU A 419 47.40 -0.26 -4.51
CA LEU A 419 47.41 -0.15 -3.04
C LEU A 419 48.64 -0.78 -2.37
N LEU A 420 49.13 -1.86 -2.97
CA LEU A 420 50.27 -2.63 -2.46
C LEU A 420 51.60 -2.19 -3.08
N ASN A 421 51.59 -1.24 -4.03
CA ASN A 421 52.80 -0.72 -4.62
C ASN A 421 53.58 0.09 -3.58
N PRO A 422 54.79 -0.35 -3.15
CA PRO A 422 55.60 0.36 -2.17
C PRO A 422 56.12 1.72 -2.68
N GLU A 423 56.12 1.95 -4.00
CA GLU A 423 56.51 3.22 -4.62
C GLU A 423 55.39 4.28 -4.57
N ASN A 424 54.13 3.86 -4.33
CA ASN A 424 53.04 4.80 -4.16
C ASN A 424 53.17 5.53 -2.82
N LYS A 425 53.57 6.82 -2.90
CA LYS A 425 53.63 7.70 -1.74
C LYS A 425 52.26 7.75 -1.06
N LEU A 426 52.27 7.80 0.28
CA LEU A 426 51.05 8.04 1.06
C LEU A 426 50.41 9.35 0.57
N VAL A 427 49.25 9.22 -0.06
CA VAL A 427 48.45 10.37 -0.46
C VAL A 427 47.91 11.06 0.78
N VAL A 428 48.07 12.37 0.84
CA VAL A 428 47.39 13.21 1.83
C VAL A 428 46.16 13.77 1.12
N HIS A 429 44.98 13.47 1.68
CA HIS A 429 43.71 13.97 1.17
C HIS A 429 43.45 15.33 1.82
N GLU A 430 43.86 16.41 1.16
CA GLU A 430 43.79 17.76 1.73
C GLU A 430 42.34 18.16 2.02
N ASN A 431 42.12 18.83 3.17
CA ASN A 431 40.80 19.27 3.63
C ASN A 431 39.78 18.13 3.86
N ILE A 432 40.22 16.88 3.92
CA ILE A 432 39.36 15.74 4.23
C ILE A 432 39.77 15.12 5.56
N ASN A 433 38.88 15.25 6.54
CA ASN A 433 39.08 14.74 7.88
C ASN A 433 38.31 13.43 8.08
N CYS A 434 38.91 12.50 8.82
CA CYS A 434 38.28 11.26 9.20
C CYS A 434 37.18 11.51 10.24
N ASP A 435 35.97 10.98 10.06
CA ASP A 435 34.89 11.10 11.05
C ASP A 435 35.15 10.31 12.34
N GLY A 436 36.14 9.43 12.35
CA GLY A 436 36.50 8.63 13.52
C GLY A 436 37.57 9.25 14.41
N CYS A 437 38.61 9.88 13.82
CA CYS A 437 39.72 10.47 14.58
C CYS A 437 39.88 11.98 14.37
N HIS A 438 39.09 12.59 13.49
CA HIS A 438 39.11 14.00 13.10
C HIS A 438 40.44 14.53 12.52
N GLU A 439 41.43 13.65 12.34
CA GLU A 439 42.67 13.96 11.62
C GLU A 439 42.47 13.93 10.11
N THR A 440 43.29 14.69 9.38
CA THR A 440 43.40 14.63 7.92
C THR A 440 43.71 13.21 7.46
N VAL A 441 42.96 12.72 6.47
CA VAL A 441 43.14 11.35 5.96
C VAL A 441 44.48 11.23 5.23
N ARG A 442 45.31 10.29 5.68
CA ARG A 442 46.59 9.93 5.05
C ARG A 442 46.54 8.47 4.61
N GLY A 443 46.97 8.19 3.39
CA GLY A 443 46.90 6.86 2.78
C GLY A 443 45.52 6.57 2.20
N ILE A 444 44.91 5.45 2.63
CA ILE A 444 43.62 5.02 2.09
C ILE A 444 42.48 5.82 2.73
N ARG A 445 41.62 6.37 1.87
CA ARG A 445 40.37 7.02 2.23
C ARG A 445 39.18 6.09 1.93
N PHE A 446 38.27 5.98 2.88
CA PHE A 446 37.06 5.15 2.78
C PHE A 446 35.82 6.05 2.83
N ASP A 447 35.18 6.25 1.69
CA ASP A 447 33.96 7.06 1.58
C ASP A 447 32.73 6.15 1.65
N CYS A 448 31.87 6.31 2.65
CA CYS A 448 30.65 5.52 2.71
C CYS A 448 29.69 5.95 1.60
N ILE A 449 29.24 5.00 0.77
CA ILE A 449 28.31 5.33 -0.30
C ILE A 449 26.88 5.51 0.20
N HIS A 450 26.54 5.01 1.39
CA HIS A 450 25.18 5.05 1.96
C HIS A 450 24.95 6.20 2.94
N CYS A 451 26.00 6.97 3.26
CA CYS A 451 25.91 8.13 4.13
C CYS A 451 26.19 9.41 3.32
N PRO A 452 25.61 10.57 3.70
CA PRO A 452 25.89 11.84 3.02
C PRO A 452 27.36 12.25 3.11
N SER A 453 27.92 12.19 4.32
CA SER A 453 29.23 12.77 4.63
C SER A 453 30.29 11.79 5.14
N LEU A 454 29.93 10.52 5.43
CA LEU A 454 30.80 9.63 6.22
C LEU A 454 32.08 9.21 5.49
N ILE A 455 33.23 9.52 6.09
CA ILE A 455 34.59 9.26 5.61
C ILE A 455 35.43 8.69 6.75
N TYR A 456 36.13 7.59 6.48
CA TYR A 456 37.12 7.03 7.41
C TYR A 456 38.51 6.94 6.79
N CYS A 457 39.53 7.13 7.63
CA CYS A 457 40.90 6.77 7.28
C CYS A 457 41.14 5.27 7.52
N GLU A 458 42.24 4.76 6.99
CA GLU A 458 42.67 3.37 7.20
C GLU A 458 42.75 2.95 8.67
N LYS A 459 43.01 3.87 9.61
CA LYS A 459 43.08 3.58 11.06
C LYS A 459 41.70 3.36 11.68
N CYS A 460 40.70 4.09 11.19
CA CYS A 460 39.37 4.14 11.79
C CYS A 460 38.37 3.21 11.12
N GLU A 461 38.52 2.92 9.81
CA GLU A 461 37.55 2.12 9.03
C GLU A 461 37.05 0.89 9.79
N GLN A 462 37.95 0.04 10.29
CA GLN A 462 37.59 -1.20 10.97
C GLN A 462 36.82 -0.98 12.28
N LYS A 463 37.27 -0.05 13.14
CA LYS A 463 36.66 0.17 14.47
C LYS A 463 35.39 1.00 14.37
N SER A 464 35.41 2.01 13.52
CA SER A 464 34.32 2.97 13.39
C SER A 464 33.18 2.43 12.54
N THR A 465 33.42 1.53 11.58
CA THR A 465 32.34 0.77 10.92
C THR A 465 31.54 -0.03 11.95
N LEU A 466 32.20 -0.62 12.97
CA LEU A 466 31.54 -1.36 14.04
C LEU A 466 30.75 -0.47 15.01
N LEU A 467 31.23 0.74 15.28
CA LEU A 467 30.57 1.68 16.20
C LEU A 467 29.43 2.45 15.52
N HIS A 468 29.60 2.82 14.25
CA HIS A 468 28.56 3.46 13.47
C HIS A 468 27.35 2.52 13.29
N LEU A 469 27.59 1.21 13.20
CA LEU A 469 26.57 0.15 13.25
C LEU A 469 25.77 0.09 14.57
N ASN A 470 26.23 0.73 15.66
CA ASN A 470 25.61 0.61 16.99
C ASN A 470 24.95 1.91 17.48
N GLN A 471 25.41 3.09 17.03
CA GLN A 471 24.95 4.37 17.60
C GLN A 471 23.69 4.96 16.92
N ASN A 472 23.33 4.50 15.71
CA ASN A 472 22.15 4.97 14.97
C ASN A 472 21.26 3.84 14.42
N HIS A 473 21.49 2.60 14.84
CA HIS A 473 20.76 1.45 14.31
C HIS A 473 19.67 0.98 15.26
N GLN A 474 18.45 1.43 14.99
CA GLN A 474 17.28 0.58 15.21
C GLN A 474 17.54 -0.76 14.51
N LYS A 475 17.21 -1.89 15.16
CA LYS A 475 17.31 -3.25 14.58
C LYS A 475 16.76 -3.24 13.15
N GLY A 476 17.62 -3.47 12.15
CA GLY A 476 17.19 -3.66 10.76
C GLY A 476 17.78 -2.72 9.70
N LYS A 477 18.56 -1.68 10.05
CA LYS A 477 19.20 -0.82 9.03
C LYS A 477 20.44 -1.46 8.36
N PRO A 478 20.74 -1.12 7.09
CA PRO A 478 21.57 -1.95 6.21
C PRO A 478 23.08 -1.74 6.41
N GLN A 479 23.85 -2.75 6.02
CA GLN A 479 25.32 -2.76 6.10
C GLN A 479 25.96 -1.70 5.18
N HIS A 480 26.91 -0.94 5.73
CA HIS A 480 27.64 0.10 5.00
C HIS A 480 28.62 -0.50 3.98
N VAL A 481 28.71 0.17 2.83
CA VAL A 481 29.67 -0.11 1.76
C VAL A 481 30.53 1.14 1.60
N PHE A 482 31.83 0.96 1.43
CA PHE A 482 32.77 2.07 1.27
C PHE A 482 33.47 2.01 -0.08
N GLN A 483 33.54 3.15 -0.74
CA GLN A 483 34.43 3.38 -1.86
C GLN A 483 35.85 3.59 -1.35
N ILE A 484 36.80 2.85 -1.92
CA ILE A 484 38.21 2.88 -1.54
C ILE A 484 38.93 3.86 -2.46
N ILE A 485 39.50 4.93 -1.89
CA ILE A 485 40.13 6.02 -2.63
C ILE A 485 41.59 6.14 -2.20
N ILE A 486 42.48 6.03 -3.19
CA ILE A 486 43.92 5.82 -2.99
C ILE A 486 44.76 6.83 -3.77
N THR A 487 44.11 7.58 -4.67
CA THR A 487 44.69 8.63 -5.49
C THR A 487 44.43 9.99 -4.84
N PRO A 488 45.28 11.00 -5.10
CA PRO A 488 45.00 12.38 -4.69
C PRO A 488 43.74 12.92 -5.36
N GLU A 489 43.16 13.97 -4.80
CA GLU A 489 42.04 14.68 -5.40
C GLU A 489 42.42 15.16 -6.80
N THR A 490 41.65 14.77 -7.81
CA THR A 490 41.73 15.43 -9.12
C THR A 490 41.25 16.86 -8.94
N LYS A 491 42.13 17.83 -9.18
CA LYS A 491 41.81 19.26 -9.21
C LYS A 491 40.74 19.58 -10.25
#